data_AF-A0A1C5ZGY7-F1
#
_entry.id   AF-A0A1C5ZGY7-F1
#
_cell.length_a   1.000
_cell.length_b   1.000
_cell.length_c   1.000
_cell.angle_alpha   90.00
_cell.angle_beta   90.00
_cell.angle_gamma   90.00
#
_symmetry.space_group_name_H-M   'P 1'
#
loop_
_entity.id
_entity.type
_entity.pdbx_description
1 polymer ?
#
loop_
_entity_poly.entity_id
_entity_poly.type
_entity_poly.pdbx_seq_one_letter_code
_entity_poly.pdbx_strand_id
1 'polypeptide(L)'
;MGTYTTIQGDTWDLIAYRLYGHERYMKLLADANKPLVDYLILPSGTVINVPEIPDGYDDSDTVFWRQDTDENEETYSSVEEGEDDE
;
A
#
# COMPACT_ATOMS: atom_id res chain seq x y z
N MET A 1 -4.05 -6.04 -21.90
CA MET A 1 -3.49 -7.11 -21.03
C MET A 1 -2.01 -7.30 -21.28
N GLY A 2 -1.17 -6.89 -20.33
CA GLY A 2 0.27 -7.07 -20.37
C GLY A 2 0.71 -8.25 -19.50
N THR A 3 1.93 -8.74 -19.73
CA THR A 3 2.60 -9.68 -18.82
C THR A 3 3.90 -9.06 -18.37
N TYR A 4 4.23 -9.20 -17.10
CA TYR A 4 5.49 -8.72 -16.55
C TYR A 4 6.29 -9.89 -16.00
N THR A 5 7.59 -9.91 -16.29
CA THR A 5 8.51 -10.91 -15.74
C THR A 5 9.22 -10.32 -14.54
N THR A 6 9.02 -10.92 -13.38
CA THR A 6 9.60 -10.46 -12.12
C THR A 6 11.11 -10.66 -12.10
N ILE A 7 11.82 -9.74 -11.44
CA ILE A 7 13.25 -9.87 -11.14
C ILE A 7 13.48 -10.17 -9.67
N GLN A 8 14.72 -10.49 -9.30
CA GLN A 8 15.05 -10.79 -7.90
C GLN A 8 14.81 -9.54 -7.02
N GLY A 9 14.02 -9.73 -5.96
CA GLY A 9 13.66 -8.64 -5.04
C GLY A 9 12.42 -7.84 -5.46
N ASP A 10 11.74 -8.20 -6.55
CA ASP A 10 10.46 -7.59 -6.90
C ASP A 10 9.38 -7.99 -5.89
N THR A 11 8.58 -7.00 -5.50
CA THR A 11 7.39 -7.15 -4.66
C THR A 11 6.17 -6.60 -5.40
N TRP A 12 4.97 -6.95 -4.92
CA TRP A 12 3.72 -6.46 -5.50
C TRP A 12 3.63 -4.92 -5.54
N ASP A 13 4.09 -4.28 -4.46
CA ASP A 13 4.21 -2.84 -4.30
C ASP A 13 5.11 -2.20 -5.37
N LEU A 14 6.33 -2.71 -5.50
CA LEU A 14 7.34 -2.19 -6.43
C LEU A 14 6.90 -2.32 -7.88
N ILE A 15 6.31 -3.47 -8.23
CA ILE A 15 5.77 -3.72 -9.56
C ILE A 15 4.60 -2.79 -9.84
N ALA A 16 3.68 -2.61 -8.88
CA ALA A 16 2.56 -1.71 -9.02
C ALA A 16 3.04 -0.26 -9.23
N TYR A 17 4.00 0.20 -8.45
CA TYR A 17 4.59 1.51 -8.60
C TYR A 17 5.26 1.69 -9.98
N ARG A 18 5.97 0.68 -10.47
CA ARG A 18 6.64 0.74 -11.78
C ARG A 18 5.69 0.70 -12.96
N LEU A 19 4.65 -0.12 -12.90
CA LEU A 19 3.70 -0.31 -14.01
C LEU A 19 2.61 0.76 -14.05
N TYR A 20 2.12 1.14 -12.88
CA TYR A 20 0.94 1.98 -12.72
C TYR A 20 1.25 3.35 -12.09
N GLY A 21 2.48 3.57 -11.65
CA GLY A 21 2.89 4.81 -10.96
C GLY A 21 2.48 4.88 -9.48
N HIS A 22 1.76 3.87 -8.96
CA HIS A 22 1.35 3.84 -7.57
C HIS A 22 1.35 2.42 -6.98
N GLU A 23 1.82 2.27 -5.74
CA GLU A 23 1.80 1.00 -5.00
C GLU A 23 0.40 0.44 -4.67
N ARG A 24 -0.65 1.28 -4.67
CA ARG A 24 -2.01 0.91 -4.26
C ARG A 24 -2.65 -0.14 -5.15
N TYR A 25 -2.17 -0.24 -6.39
CA TYR A 25 -2.61 -1.23 -7.36
C TYR A 25 -2.01 -2.63 -7.13
N MET A 26 -1.21 -2.81 -6.07
CA MET A 26 -0.68 -4.13 -5.70
C MET A 26 -1.78 -5.17 -5.47
N LYS A 27 -2.94 -4.75 -4.94
CA LYS A 27 -4.09 -5.62 -4.70
C LYS A 27 -4.70 -6.13 -6.02
N LEU A 28 -4.72 -5.27 -7.04
CA LEU A 28 -5.20 -5.60 -8.39
C LEU A 28 -4.30 -6.66 -9.04
N LEU A 29 -2.98 -6.50 -8.90
CA LEU A 29 -2.01 -7.49 -9.35
C LEU A 29 -2.16 -8.81 -8.58
N ALA A 30 -2.29 -8.75 -7.26
CA ALA A 30 -2.47 -9.93 -6.42
C ALA A 30 -3.75 -10.69 -6.75
N ASP A 31 -4.87 -10.00 -7.02
CA ASP A 31 -6.14 -10.65 -7.37
C ASP A 31 -6.10 -11.32 -8.75
N ALA A 32 -5.40 -10.71 -9.70
CA ALA A 32 -5.13 -11.29 -11.02
C ALA A 32 -4.15 -12.48 -10.96
N ASN A 33 -3.32 -12.53 -9.91
CA ASN A 33 -2.29 -13.54 -9.71
C ASN A 33 -2.46 -14.26 -8.36
N LYS A 34 -3.70 -14.65 -8.04
CA LYS A 34 -4.06 -15.44 -6.84
C LYS A 34 -3.07 -16.55 -6.44
N PRO A 35 -2.51 -17.38 -7.34
CA PRO A 35 -1.56 -18.42 -6.93
C PRO A 35 -0.24 -17.88 -6.36
N LEU A 36 0.09 -16.61 -6.60
CA LEU A 36 1.33 -15.97 -6.18
C LEU A 36 1.14 -15.01 -4.98
N VAL A 37 -0.10 -14.84 -4.49
CA VAL A 37 -0.40 -13.89 -3.41
C VAL A 37 0.26 -14.23 -2.08
N ASP A 38 0.59 -15.51 -1.86
CA ASP A 38 1.27 -15.98 -0.65
C ASP A 38 2.76 -15.53 -0.61
N TYR A 39 3.32 -15.17 -1.76
CA TYR A 39 4.68 -14.68 -1.86
C TYR A 39 4.75 -13.19 -1.53
N LEU A 40 5.38 -12.88 -0.39
CA LEU A 40 5.77 -11.51 -0.04
C LEU A 40 6.79 -10.92 -1.03
N ILE A 41 7.73 -11.75 -1.47
CA ILE A 41 8.77 -11.43 -2.46
C ILE A 41 8.60 -12.40 -3.61
N LEU A 42 8.39 -11.87 -4.82
CA LEU A 42 8.15 -12.69 -5.97
C LEU A 42 9.45 -13.39 -6.41
N PRO A 43 9.40 -14.69 -6.74
CA PRO A 43 10.56 -15.37 -7.26
C PRO A 43 10.97 -14.75 -8.60
N SER A 44 12.27 -14.55 -8.79
CA SER A 44 12.83 -14.07 -10.06
C SER A 44 12.44 -14.98 -11.23
N GLY A 45 12.09 -14.38 -12.37
CA GLY A 45 11.71 -15.10 -13.58
C GLY A 45 10.25 -15.58 -13.61
N THR A 46 9.42 -15.11 -12.68
CA THR A 46 8.00 -15.45 -12.66
C THR A 46 7.24 -14.51 -13.58
N VAL A 47 6.43 -15.07 -14.48
CA VAL A 47 5.56 -14.29 -15.35
C VAL A 47 4.25 -14.03 -14.61
N ILE A 48 3.95 -12.77 -14.34
CA ILE A 48 2.69 -12.33 -13.75
C ILE A 48 1.81 -11.64 -14.79
N ASN A 49 0.50 -11.79 -14.62
CA ASN A 49 -0.49 -11.09 -15.43
C ASN A 49 -0.68 -9.67 -14.91
N VAL A 50 -0.64 -8.71 -15.82
CA VAL A 50 -0.83 -7.28 -15.53
C VAL A 50 -2.17 -6.84 -16.15
N PRO A 51 -3.24 -6.77 -15.34
CA PRO A 51 -4.51 -6.20 -15.79
C PRO A 51 -4.38 -4.70 -16.06
N GLU A 52 -5.24 -4.13 -16.88
CA GLU A 52 -5.31 -2.66 -17.03
C GLU A 52 -6.09 -2.07 -15.85
N ILE A 53 -5.64 -0.90 -15.36
CA ILE A 53 -6.34 -0.20 -14.28
C ILE A 53 -7.64 0.38 -14.86
N PRO A 54 -8.80 0.13 -14.24
CA PRO A 54 -10.02 0.81 -14.65
C PRO A 54 -9.91 2.32 -14.33
N ASP A 55 -10.28 3.17 -15.29
CA ASP A 55 -10.39 4.62 -15.10
C ASP A 55 -11.30 4.94 -13.90
N GLY A 56 -10.76 5.57 -12.87
CA GLY A 56 -11.49 5.93 -11.65
C GLY A 56 -11.32 4.96 -10.48
N TYR A 57 -10.19 4.24 -10.40
CA TYR A 57 -9.86 3.48 -9.20
C TYR A 57 -9.83 4.42 -7.99
N ASP A 58 -10.85 4.30 -7.15
CA ASP A 58 -11.12 5.26 -6.10
C ASP A 58 -10.08 5.15 -4.99
N ASP A 59 -9.41 6.27 -4.76
CA ASP A 59 -8.26 6.41 -3.90
C ASP A 59 -8.64 6.51 -2.42
N SER A 60 -9.94 6.62 -2.13
CA SER A 60 -10.48 6.89 -0.80
C SER A 60 -10.75 5.65 0.04
N ASP A 61 -10.48 4.44 -0.49
CA ASP A 61 -10.58 3.17 0.26
C ASP A 61 -9.41 2.99 1.26
N THR A 62 -8.88 4.09 1.79
CA THR A 62 -8.04 4.06 2.98
C THR A 62 -8.96 4.16 4.19
N VAL A 63 -8.92 3.12 5.02
CA VAL A 63 -9.51 3.06 6.36
C VAL A 63 -9.31 4.37 7.12
N PHE A 64 -10.30 4.79 7.90
CA PHE A 64 -10.38 6.13 8.51
C PHE A 64 -9.13 6.57 9.32
N TRP A 65 -8.33 5.63 9.83
CA TRP A 65 -7.07 5.91 10.54
C TRP A 65 -5.84 6.14 9.63
N ARG A 66 -5.98 5.99 8.31
CA ARG A 66 -5.00 6.36 7.26
C ARG A 66 -5.43 7.59 6.47
N GLN A 67 -6.58 8.17 6.82
CA GLN A 67 -6.90 9.51 6.34
C GLN A 67 -5.88 10.43 7.02
N ASP A 68 -4.98 11.02 6.22
CA ASP A 68 -4.22 12.21 6.59
C ASP A 68 -5.24 13.36 6.75
N THR A 69 -6.11 13.26 7.75
CA THR A 69 -6.71 14.45 8.33
C THR A 69 -5.58 15.11 9.10
N ASP A 70 -4.88 16.01 8.42
CA ASP A 70 -3.96 17.03 8.98
C ASP A 70 -4.69 17.97 9.96
N GLU A 71 -5.69 17.47 10.69
CA GLU A 71 -6.58 18.22 11.57
C GLU A 71 -6.60 17.64 12.98
N ASN A 72 -5.62 16.81 13.32
CA ASN A 72 -5.41 16.32 14.67
C ASN A 72 -4.09 16.86 15.22
N GLU A 73 -4.01 18.18 15.33
CA GLU A 73 -3.15 18.88 16.31
C GLU A 73 -3.67 18.52 17.72
N GLU A 74 -3.54 17.26 18.12
CA GLU A 74 -3.68 16.89 19.52
C GLU A 74 -2.42 17.41 20.19
N THR A 75 -2.49 18.68 20.58
CA THR A 75 -1.66 19.28 21.61
C THR A 75 -1.60 18.26 22.73
N TYR A 76 -0.43 17.66 22.90
CA TYR A 76 -0.12 16.78 24.02
C TYR A 76 -0.37 17.63 25.26
N SER A 77 -1.56 17.50 25.87
CA SER A 77 -1.89 18.13 27.14
C SER A 77 -0.97 17.49 28.14
N SER A 78 0.19 18.14 28.34
CA SER A 78 1.15 17.81 29.39
C SER A 78 0.33 17.67 30.66
N VAL A 79 0.37 16.48 31.26
CA VAL A 79 -0.27 16.25 32.54
C VAL A 79 0.34 17.27 33.50
N GLU A 80 -0.47 18.22 33.99
CA GLU A 80 -0.05 19.08 35.07
C GLU A 80 0.08 18.15 36.28
N GLU A 81 1.31 17.70 36.54
CA GLU A 81 1.67 17.09 37.81
C GLU A 81 1.33 18.11 38.89
N GLY A 82 0.32 17.79 39.70
CA GLY A 82 0.02 18.53 40.91
C GLY A 82 1.22 18.44 41.84
N GLU A 83 2.01 19.50 41.89
CA GLU A 83 2.93 19.75 43.00
C GLU A 83 2.11 20.32 44.16
N ASP A 84 1.74 19.40 45.04
CA ASP A 84 1.52 19.63 46.46
C ASP A 84 2.77 20.34 47.03
N ASP A 85 2.65 21.60 47.46
CA ASP A 85 3.52 22.15 48.51
C ASP A 85 2.86 23.30 49.29
N GLU A 86 2.79 23.06 50.61
CA GLU A 86 2.52 23.91 51.79
C GLU A 86 1.08 24.17 52.29
#